data_AF-A0A3D0EUF9-F1
#
_entry.id   AF-A0A3D0EUF9-F1
#
_cell.length_a   1.000
_cell.length_b   1.000
_cell.length_c   1.000
_cell.angle_alpha   90.00
_cell.angle_beta   90.00
_cell.angle_gamma   90.00
#
_symmetry.space_group_name_H-M   'P 1'
#
loop_
_entity.id
_entity.type
_entity.pdbx_description
1 polymer ?
#
loop_
_entity_poly.entity_id
_entity_poly.type
_entity_poly.pdbx_seq_one_letter_code
_entity_poly.pdbx_strand_id
1 'polypeptide(L)' 'MQYDVVVIGGGPVGCAVALAMKNIGLSTAVLETQPKQSKI' A
#
# COMPACT_ATOMS: atom_id res chain seq x y z
N MET A 1 12.60 10.07 3.50
CA MET A 1 11.14 10.19 3.29
C MET A 1 10.44 9.81 4.57
N GLN A 2 9.36 10.51 4.92
CA GLN A 2 8.53 10.20 6.09
C GLN A 2 7.10 9.93 5.61
N TYR A 3 6.53 8.84 6.09
CA TYR A 3 5.14 8.44 5.83
C TYR A 3 4.44 8.36 7.18
N ASP A 4 3.14 8.67 7.20
CA ASP A 4 2.32 8.53 8.40
C ASP A 4 1.96 7.05 8.63
N VAL A 5 1.84 6.28 7.53
CA VAL A 5 1.52 4.85 7.57
C VAL A 5 2.33 4.09 6.52
N VAL A 6 2.84 2.92 6.92
CA VAL A 6 3.44 1.94 6.00
C VAL A 6 2.65 0.64 6.09
N VAL A 7 2.13 0.17 4.96
CA VAL A 7 1.44 -1.12 4.83
C VAL A 7 2.41 -2.13 4.24
N ILE A 8 2.56 -3.29 4.90
CA ILE A 8 3.35 -4.42 4.41
C ILE A 8 2.38 -5.46 3.87
N GLY A 9 2.42 -5.73 2.56
CA GLY A 9 1.36 -6.47 1.87
C GLY A 9 0.60 -5.60 0.87
N GLY A 10 0.61 -5.97 -0.40
CA GLY A 10 -0.09 -5.36 -1.53
C GLY A 10 -1.27 -6.20 -2.05
N GLY A 11 -1.64 -7.27 -1.34
CA GLY A 11 -2.85 -8.06 -1.62
C GLY A 11 -4.16 -7.30 -1.34
N PRO A 12 -5.33 -7.96 -1.44
CA PRO A 12 -6.64 -7.31 -1.34
C PRO A 12 -6.84 -6.50 -0.05
N VAL A 13 -6.42 -7.08 1.08
CA VAL A 13 -6.50 -6.43 2.39
C VAL A 13 -5.54 -5.25 2.48
N GLY A 14 -4.29 -5.43 2.03
CA GLY A 14 -3.27 -4.38 2.07
C GLY A 14 -3.64 -3.16 1.24
N CYS A 15 -4.17 -3.38 0.04
CA CYS A 15 -4.71 -2.31 -0.81
C CYS A 15 -5.92 -1.61 -0.18
N ALA A 16 -6.86 -2.36 0.42
CA ALA A 16 -8.01 -1.78 1.09
C ALA A 16 -7.60 -0.88 2.26
N VAL A 17 -6.63 -1.32 3.07
CA VAL A 17 -6.06 -0.51 4.16
C VAL A 17 -5.35 0.73 3.61
N ALA A 18 -4.49 0.57 2.60
CA ALA A 18 -3.77 1.69 2.00
C ALA A 18 -4.72 2.75 1.42
N LEU A 19 -5.79 2.32 0.76
CA LEU A 19 -6.82 3.21 0.22
C LEU A 19 -7.58 3.93 1.34
N ALA A 20 -7.97 3.22 2.41
CA ALA A 20 -8.63 3.82 3.55
C ALA A 20 -7.76 4.91 4.20
N MET A 21 -6.47 4.64 4.42
CA MET A 21 -5.52 5.62 4.98
C MET A 21 -5.34 6.83 4.05
N LYS A 22 -5.26 6.58 2.74
CA LYS A 22 -5.14 7.64 1.76
C LYS A 22 -6.39 8.54 1.71
N ASN A 23 -7.58 7.95 1.83
CA ASN A 23 -8.86 8.68 1.81
C ASN A 23 -9.05 9.60 3.01
N ILE A 24 -8.41 9.30 4.16
CA ILE A 24 -8.40 10.18 5.33
C ILE A 24 -7.22 11.18 5.32
N GLY A 25 -6.47 11.26 4.21
CA GLY A 25 -5.44 12.28 3.98
C GLY A 25 -4.03 11.92 4.45
N LEU A 26 -3.77 10.69 4.90
CA LEU A 26 -2.46 10.29 5.38
C LEU A 26 -1.48 9.99 4.24
N SER A 27 -0.21 10.34 4.44
CA SER A 27 0.90 9.90 3.60
C SER A 27 1.15 8.41 3.82
N THR A 28 0.79 7.59 2.83
CA THR A 28 0.81 6.12 2.92
C THR A 28 1.81 5.52 1.94
N ALA A 29 2.61 4.56 2.39
CA ALA A 29 3.42 3.70 1.53
C ALA A 29 2.94 2.25 1.60
N VAL A 30 3.04 1.52 0.50
CA VAL A 30 2.80 0.07 0.45
C VAL A 30 4.11 -0.60 0.04
N LEU A 31 4.58 -1.52 0.87
CA LEU A 31 5.74 -2.36 0.59
C LEU A 31 5.25 -3.75 0.21
N GLU A 32 5.66 -4.23 -0.95
CA GLU A 32 5.34 -5.58 -1.37
C GLU A 32 6.53 -6.32 -1.96
N THR A 33 6.67 -7.59 -1.57
CA THR A 33 7.80 -8.44 -1.92
C THR A 33 7.64 -9.09 -3.29
N GLN A 34 6.39 -9.31 -3.71
CA GLN A 34 6.13 -9.83 -5.04
C GLN A 34 6.47 -8.75 -6.07
N PRO A 35 7.25 -9.07 -7.10
CA PRO A 35 7.47 -8.14 -8.19
C PRO A 35 6.12 -7.76 -8.78
N LYS A 36 6.04 -6.52 -9.27
CA LYS A 36 4.87 -6.00 -9.99
C LYS A 36 4.39 -7.08 -10.95
N GLN A 37 3.16 -7.57 -10.81
CA GLN A 37 2.65 -8.63 -11.67
C GLN A 37 2.77 -8.17 -13.13
N SER A 38 3.77 -8.73 -13.80
CA SER A 38 4.01 -8.60 -15.24
C SER A 38 3.80 -9.99 -15.82
N LYS A 39 2.56 -10.23 -16.27
CA LYS A 39 2.12 -11.26 -17.22
C LYS A 39 0.72 -10.77 -17.62
N ILE A 40 0.48 -10.14 -18.76
CA ILE A 40 0.90 -10.35 -20.16
C ILE A 40 0.92 -8.98 -20.84
#